data_AF-M2QSI6-F1
#
_entry.id   AF-M2QSI6-F1
#
_cell.length_a   1.000
_cell.length_b   1.000
_cell.length_c   1.000
_cell.angle_alpha   90.00
_cell.angle_beta   90.00
_cell.angle_gamma   90.00
#
_symmetry.space_group_name_H-M   'P 1'
#
loop_
_entity.id
_entity.type
_entity.pdbx_description
1 polymer ?
#
loop_
_entity_poly.entity_id
_entity_poly.type
_entity_poly.pdbx_seq_one_letter_code
_entity_poly.pdbx_strand_id
1 'polypeptide(L)'
;MRLLRTNPDGSFSLTWFVGDRIPRYAILSHRWEEDNHEVTLEDLSNGVASSKKGYKKIQFCAEQAKKDGLEFFWVDSCCIDKTSSAELSEAINSMFRWYRKAAKCYVYLSDVTAANCSQTQWQSAFRQSTWFTRGWTLQELLAPRSVEFFSHDNERLGDKVSLEQQIHEATGITVRALQGMPLVQFSLDERLQWMVNRKTTIEEDFAYCLLGVLNIHIPLLYGEGAENACFRLFEEI
;
A
#
# COMPACT_ATOMS: atom_id res chain seq x y z
N MET A 1 7.68 -4.15 13.76
CA MET A 1 7.59 -3.37 12.50
C MET A 1 8.96 -2.76 12.23
N ARG A 2 9.50 -2.95 11.02
CA ARG A 2 10.73 -2.27 10.60
C ARG A 2 10.40 -0.99 9.85
N LEU A 3 11.16 0.06 10.09
CA LEU A 3 11.06 1.31 9.36
C LEU A 3 12.41 1.65 8.72
N LEU A 4 12.35 2.27 7.55
CA LEU A 4 13.49 2.85 6.85
C LEU A 4 13.78 4.24 7.39
N ARG A 5 15.06 4.60 7.38
CA ARG A 5 15.58 5.93 7.66
C ARG A 5 16.63 6.29 6.62
N THR A 6 16.63 7.53 6.18
CA THR A 6 17.67 8.06 5.28
C THR A 6 18.90 8.46 6.09
N ASN A 7 20.05 7.86 5.76
CA ASN A 7 21.34 8.18 6.37
C ASN A 7 21.91 9.49 5.78
N PRO A 8 22.89 10.15 6.44
CA PRO A 8 23.50 11.37 5.93
C PRO A 8 24.17 11.24 4.55
N ASP A 9 24.61 10.04 4.18
CA ASP A 9 25.22 9.71 2.89
C ASP A 9 24.18 9.39 1.79
N GLY A 10 22.88 9.46 2.11
CA GLY A 10 21.79 9.14 1.19
C GLY A 10 21.44 7.66 1.08
N SER A 11 22.14 6.77 1.80
CA SER A 11 21.77 5.36 1.91
C SER A 11 20.59 5.16 2.87
N PHE A 12 20.00 3.96 2.87
CA PHE A 12 18.89 3.62 3.75
C PHE A 12 19.33 2.62 4.82
N SER A 13 18.89 2.85 6.06
CA SER A 13 19.02 1.90 7.16
C SER A 13 17.65 1.45 7.66
N LEU A 14 17.57 0.21 8.14
CA LEU A 14 16.37 -0.37 8.73
C LEU A 14 16.48 -0.38 10.25
N THR A 15 15.44 0.05 10.94
CA THR A 15 15.34 0.03 12.40
C THR A 15 14.09 -0.73 12.85
N TRP A 16 14.25 -1.64 13.80
CA TRP A 16 13.15 -2.43 14.36
C TRP A 16 12.45 -1.68 15.50
N PHE A 17 11.13 -1.59 15.44
CA PHE A 17 10.28 -1.01 16.47
C PHE A 17 9.18 -1.98 16.93
N VAL A 18 8.85 -1.92 18.22
CA VAL A 18 7.85 -2.79 18.88
C VAL A 18 6.85 -1.95 19.66
N GLY A 19 5.56 -2.28 19.54
CA GLY A 19 4.47 -1.70 20.34
C GLY A 19 4.38 -0.17 20.21
N ASP A 20 4.26 0.51 21.34
CA ASP A 20 4.09 1.97 21.40
C ASP A 20 5.37 2.77 21.14
N ARG A 21 6.49 2.09 20.85
CA ARG A 21 7.76 2.74 20.49
C ARG A 21 7.87 3.07 19.00
N ILE A 22 6.85 2.75 18.21
CA ILE A 22 6.83 3.06 16.78
C ILE A 22 6.72 4.58 16.61
N PRO A 23 7.70 5.26 15.99
CA PRO A 23 7.70 6.71 15.81
C PRO A 23 6.62 7.12 14.80
N ARG A 24 6.46 8.43 14.56
CA ARG A 24 5.68 8.90 13.40
C ARG A 24 6.41 8.50 12.12
N TYR A 25 5.70 7.92 11.15
CA TYR A 25 6.27 7.48 9.87
C TYR A 25 5.37 7.80 8.68
N ALA A 26 5.98 7.88 7.50
CA ALA A 26 5.27 7.78 6.22
C ALA A 26 5.16 6.33 5.76
N ILE A 27 4.17 6.01 4.94
CA ILE A 27 4.03 4.69 4.34
C ILE A 27 3.90 4.83 2.82
N LEU A 28 4.63 3.99 2.07
CA LEU A 28 4.51 3.93 0.63
C LEU A 28 3.42 2.91 0.25
N SER A 29 2.59 3.31 -0.69
CA SER A 29 1.73 2.42 -1.45
C SER A 29 2.14 2.52 -2.91
N HIS A 30 2.46 1.39 -3.52
CA HIS A 30 2.87 1.35 -4.91
C HIS A 30 2.49 0.00 -5.52
N ARG A 31 2.38 -0.02 -6.84
CA ARG A 31 2.30 -1.28 -7.56
C ARG A 31 3.71 -1.89 -7.63
N TRP A 32 3.84 -3.18 -7.32
CA TRP A 32 5.07 -3.90 -7.61
C TRP A 32 5.22 -4.08 -9.12
N GLU A 33 6.41 -3.77 -9.63
CA GLU A 33 6.79 -4.20 -10.99
C GLU A 33 7.07 -5.72 -11.02
N GLU A 34 7.51 -6.24 -12.16
CA GLU A 34 7.94 -7.64 -12.31
C GLU A 34 8.94 -8.06 -11.21
N ASP A 35 8.85 -9.32 -10.77
CA ASP A 35 9.38 -9.87 -9.50
C ASP A 35 10.88 -9.62 -9.22
N ASN A 36 11.68 -9.28 -10.23
CA ASN A 36 13.12 -9.01 -10.08
C ASN A 36 13.48 -7.53 -9.96
N HIS A 37 12.51 -6.62 -10.05
CA HIS A 37 12.77 -5.18 -10.07
C HIS A 37 12.57 -4.50 -8.71
N GLU A 38 11.80 -5.11 -7.80
CA GLU A 38 11.57 -4.57 -6.47
C GLU A 38 12.75 -4.83 -5.52
N VAL A 39 13.01 -3.85 -4.66
CA VAL A 39 14.04 -3.94 -3.62
C VAL A 39 13.50 -4.76 -2.46
N THR A 40 14.23 -5.79 -2.08
CA THR A 40 13.92 -6.64 -0.93
C THR A 40 14.71 -6.21 0.30
N LEU A 41 14.37 -6.80 1.45
CA LEU A 41 15.15 -6.66 2.69
C LEU A 41 16.61 -7.09 2.50
N GLU A 42 16.83 -8.19 1.78
CA GLU A 42 18.15 -8.74 1.54
C GLU A 42 18.98 -7.81 0.65
N ASP A 43 18.37 -7.19 -0.37
CA ASP A 43 19.06 -6.24 -1.25
C ASP A 43 19.58 -5.01 -0.49
N LEU A 44 18.81 -4.51 0.48
CA LEU A 44 19.25 -3.41 1.35
C LEU A 44 20.38 -3.86 2.28
N SER A 45 20.26 -5.05 2.86
CA SER A 45 21.25 -5.60 3.78
C SER A 45 22.59 -5.87 3.08
N ASN A 46 22.54 -6.30 1.81
CA ASN A 46 23.72 -6.57 0.98
C ASN A 46 24.26 -5.33 0.26
N GLY A 47 23.62 -4.17 0.41
CA GLY A 47 24.06 -2.92 -0.23
C GLY A 47 23.89 -2.87 -1.75
N VAL A 48 23.06 -3.76 -2.33
CA VAL A 48 22.82 -3.86 -3.79
C VAL A 48 21.51 -3.22 -4.24
N ALA A 49 20.71 -2.69 -3.30
CA ALA A 49 19.41 -2.09 -3.57
C ALA A 49 19.41 -1.00 -4.65
N SER A 50 20.46 -0.18 -4.71
CA SER A 50 20.60 0.93 -5.67
C SER A 50 20.63 0.49 -7.14
N SER A 51 20.96 -0.77 -7.41
CA SER A 51 20.98 -1.35 -8.75
C SER A 51 19.59 -1.70 -9.30
N LYS A 52 18.58 -1.82 -8.42
CA LYS A 52 17.24 -2.24 -8.78
C LYS A 52 16.35 -1.07 -9.20
N LYS A 53 15.47 -1.28 -10.18
CA LYS A 53 14.54 -0.24 -10.67
C LYS A 53 13.60 0.26 -9.57
N GLY A 54 13.15 -0.62 -8.67
CA GLY A 54 12.29 -0.30 -7.54
C GLY A 54 12.93 0.65 -6.53
N TYR A 55 14.26 0.82 -6.54
CA TYR A 55 14.96 1.76 -5.67
C TYR A 55 14.46 3.20 -5.83
N LYS A 56 14.07 3.59 -7.05
CA LYS A 56 13.51 4.92 -7.32
C LYS A 56 12.26 5.21 -6.49
N LYS A 57 11.41 4.21 -6.24
CA LYS A 57 10.18 4.35 -5.44
C LYS A 57 10.52 4.59 -3.96
N ILE A 58 11.56 3.92 -3.46
CA ILE A 58 12.10 4.11 -2.10
C ILE A 58 12.70 5.51 -1.96
N GLN A 59 13.50 5.95 -2.95
CA GLN A 59 14.07 7.31 -2.98
C GLN A 59 12.99 8.38 -2.98
N PHE A 60 11.97 8.22 -3.84
CA PHE A 60 10.81 9.10 -3.86
C PHE A 60 10.14 9.17 -2.47
N CYS A 61 9.85 8.03 -1.84
CA CYS A 61 9.23 7.98 -0.53
C CYS A 61 10.08 8.69 0.54
N ALA A 62 11.39 8.45 0.52
CA ALA A 62 12.34 9.07 1.45
C ALA A 62 12.41 10.59 1.29
N GLU A 63 12.47 11.07 0.04
CA GLU A 63 12.50 12.50 -0.27
C GLU A 63 11.20 13.18 0.13
N GLN A 64 10.06 12.55 -0.15
CA GLN A 64 8.75 13.11 0.22
C GLN A 64 8.52 13.08 1.74
N ALA A 65 8.91 11.99 2.42
CA ALA A 65 8.89 11.91 3.89
C ALA A 65 9.74 13.02 4.51
N LYS A 66 10.95 13.27 3.98
CA LYS A 66 11.82 14.35 4.43
C LYS A 66 11.18 15.73 4.24
N LYS A 67 10.52 16.00 3.10
CA LYS A 67 9.78 17.26 2.86
C LYS A 67 8.67 17.48 3.89
N ASP A 68 8.01 16.40 4.32
CA ASP A 68 6.94 16.43 5.32
C ASP A 68 7.44 16.33 6.78
N GLY A 69 8.77 16.35 7.00
CA GLY A 69 9.38 16.30 8.32
C GLY A 69 9.27 14.93 9.02
N LEU A 70 9.12 13.85 8.25
CA LEU A 70 9.07 12.47 8.73
C LEU A 70 10.45 11.81 8.55
N GLU A 71 11.07 11.45 9.66
CA GLU A 71 12.39 10.78 9.67
C GLU A 71 12.30 9.32 9.21
N PHE A 72 11.18 8.67 9.51
CA PHE A 72 10.97 7.26 9.25
C PHE A 72 9.90 7.05 8.18
N PHE A 73 10.07 6.00 7.37
CA PHE A 73 9.08 5.58 6.40
C PHE A 73 9.04 4.06 6.26
N TRP A 74 7.97 3.53 5.66
CA TRP A 74 7.75 2.10 5.49
C TRP A 74 7.44 1.76 4.04
N VAL A 75 8.03 0.67 3.57
CA VAL A 75 7.81 0.09 2.24
C VAL A 75 7.73 -1.43 2.39
N ASP A 76 6.60 -2.02 2.02
CA ASP A 76 6.28 -3.45 2.18
C ASP A 76 7.36 -4.38 1.57
N SER A 77 7.91 -4.00 0.42
CA SER A 77 8.86 -4.81 -0.32
C SER A 77 10.15 -5.12 0.44
N CYS A 78 10.61 -4.20 1.29
CA CYS A 78 11.87 -4.29 2.01
C CYS A 78 11.79 -4.10 3.54
N CYS A 79 10.63 -3.71 4.07
CA CYS A 79 10.37 -3.64 5.52
C CYS A 79 9.77 -4.94 6.10
N ILE A 80 9.39 -5.90 5.26
CA ILE A 80 8.90 -7.23 5.66
C ILE A 80 9.94 -8.28 5.24
N ASP A 81 10.16 -9.29 6.09
CA ASP A 81 10.99 -10.43 5.79
C ASP A 81 10.06 -11.49 5.22
N LYS A 82 10.07 -11.58 3.90
CA LYS A 82 9.23 -12.52 3.17
C LYS A 82 9.78 -13.95 3.26
N THR A 83 11.00 -14.14 3.76
CA THR A 83 11.59 -15.47 3.99
C THR A 83 11.13 -16.09 5.31
N SER A 84 10.67 -15.24 6.26
CA SER A 84 10.09 -15.66 7.53
C SER A 84 8.57 -15.73 7.43
N SER A 85 8.01 -16.94 7.36
CA SER A 85 6.55 -17.13 7.32
C SER A 85 5.85 -16.54 8.54
N ALA A 86 6.50 -16.57 9.71
CA ALA A 86 6.00 -15.96 10.94
C ALA A 86 5.90 -14.43 10.82
N GLU A 87 6.95 -13.78 10.31
CA GLU A 87 6.93 -12.32 10.13
C GLU A 87 5.97 -11.91 9.01
N LEU A 88 5.93 -12.63 7.90
CA LEU A 88 4.99 -12.37 6.82
C LEU A 88 3.53 -12.44 7.29
N SER A 89 3.21 -13.47 8.09
CA SER A 89 1.88 -13.63 8.68
C SER A 89 1.53 -12.51 9.66
N GLU A 90 2.46 -12.12 10.53
CA GLU A 90 2.27 -10.97 11.43
C GLU A 90 2.08 -9.66 10.65
N ALA A 91 2.86 -9.48 9.58
CA ALA A 91 2.86 -8.29 8.77
C ALA A 91 1.53 -8.10 8.03
N ILE A 92 1.05 -9.13 7.34
CA ILE A 92 -0.23 -9.07 6.61
C ILE A 92 -1.39 -8.81 7.56
N ASN A 93 -1.45 -9.51 8.70
CA ASN A 93 -2.47 -9.28 9.73
C ASN A 93 -2.37 -7.88 10.37
N SER A 94 -1.17 -7.26 10.36
CA SER A 94 -0.95 -5.92 10.91
C SER A 94 -1.06 -4.80 9.88
N MET A 95 -1.07 -5.11 8.58
CA MET A 95 -0.84 -4.12 7.52
C MET A 95 -1.91 -3.03 7.52
N PHE A 96 -3.19 -3.39 7.63
CA PHE A 96 -4.28 -2.41 7.75
C PHE A 96 -4.04 -1.42 8.90
N ARG A 97 -3.60 -1.92 10.06
CA ARG A 97 -3.30 -1.09 11.23
C ARG A 97 -2.07 -0.22 11.00
N TRP A 98 -1.05 -0.70 10.29
CA TRP A 98 0.13 0.09 9.93
C TRP A 98 -0.22 1.21 8.95
N TYR A 99 -1.03 0.95 7.93
CA TYR A 99 -1.55 1.99 7.04
C TYR A 99 -2.42 3.01 7.79
N ARG A 100 -3.28 2.55 8.69
CA ARG A 100 -4.15 3.42 9.51
C ARG A 100 -3.36 4.32 10.48
N LYS A 101 -2.24 3.85 11.02
CA LYS A 101 -1.39 4.59 11.96
C LYS A 101 -0.34 5.48 11.28
N ALA A 102 -0.10 5.31 9.98
CA ALA A 102 0.84 6.15 9.24
C ALA A 102 0.43 7.63 9.29
N ALA A 103 1.41 8.53 9.41
CA ALA A 103 1.17 9.96 9.40
C ALA A 103 0.77 10.44 7.99
N LYS A 104 1.40 9.86 6.97
CA LYS A 104 1.14 10.10 5.54
C LYS A 104 1.25 8.78 4.78
N CYS A 105 0.32 8.54 3.87
CA CYS A 105 0.44 7.49 2.86
C CYS A 105 0.71 8.14 1.51
N TYR A 106 1.85 7.82 0.91
CA TYR A 106 2.19 8.27 -0.44
C TYR A 106 1.86 7.16 -1.42
N VAL A 107 0.97 7.44 -2.36
CA VAL A 107 0.64 6.54 -3.47
C VAL A 107 1.47 6.95 -4.67
N TYR A 108 2.36 6.08 -5.10
CA TYR A 108 3.21 6.30 -6.28
C TYR A 108 2.65 5.54 -7.48
N LEU A 109 2.17 6.29 -8.47
CA LEU A 109 1.54 5.75 -9.69
C LEU A 109 2.56 5.73 -10.83
N SER A 110 3.24 4.59 -11.03
CA SER A 110 4.24 4.42 -12.09
C SER A 110 3.68 4.49 -13.51
N ASP A 111 2.36 4.34 -13.66
CA ASP A 111 1.63 4.36 -14.94
C ASP A 111 0.89 5.67 -15.23
N VAL A 112 1.10 6.71 -14.42
CA VAL A 112 0.51 8.04 -14.61
C VAL A 112 1.61 9.07 -14.80
N THR A 113 1.63 9.72 -15.97
CA THR A 113 2.50 10.87 -16.26
C THR A 113 1.71 12.16 -16.08
N ALA A 114 2.31 13.15 -15.43
CA ALA A 114 1.69 14.47 -15.21
C ALA A 114 2.50 15.60 -15.85
N ALA A 115 3.82 15.41 -15.99
CA ALA A 115 4.67 16.39 -16.64
C ALA A 115 4.21 16.62 -18.09
N ASN A 116 4.04 17.89 -18.47
CA ASN A 116 3.60 18.30 -19.82
C ASN A 116 2.22 17.77 -20.26
N CYS A 117 1.38 17.29 -19.33
CA CYS A 117 0.00 16.89 -19.62
C CYS A 117 -1.01 17.95 -19.15
N SER A 118 -2.12 18.09 -19.87
CA SER A 118 -3.27 18.84 -19.36
C SER A 118 -3.87 18.14 -18.14
N GLN A 119 -4.64 18.88 -17.35
CA GLN A 119 -5.37 18.31 -16.21
C GLN A 119 -6.30 17.18 -16.62
N THR A 120 -6.97 17.32 -17.76
CA THR A 120 -7.89 16.30 -18.29
C THR A 120 -7.16 15.02 -18.70
N GLN A 121 -5.95 15.13 -19.24
CA GLN A 121 -5.15 13.99 -19.67
C GLN A 121 -4.68 13.14 -18.48
N TRP A 122 -4.01 13.75 -17.50
CA TRP A 122 -3.51 12.98 -16.36
C TRP A 122 -4.65 12.45 -15.49
N GLN A 123 -5.77 13.17 -15.37
CA GLN A 123 -6.94 12.65 -14.63
C GLN A 123 -7.58 11.45 -15.33
N SER A 124 -7.50 11.37 -16.65
CA SER A 124 -7.95 10.18 -17.39
C SER A 124 -7.01 9.00 -17.10
N ALA A 125 -5.69 9.21 -17.16
CA ALA A 125 -4.69 8.20 -16.81
C ALA A 125 -4.80 7.74 -15.36
N PHE A 126 -5.06 8.66 -14.42
CA PHE A 126 -5.28 8.37 -13.01
C PHE A 126 -6.43 7.38 -12.81
N ARG A 127 -7.61 7.62 -13.41
CA ARG A 127 -8.76 6.71 -13.29
C ARG A 127 -8.48 5.31 -13.85
N GLN A 128 -7.61 5.23 -14.85
CA GLN A 128 -7.22 4.00 -15.52
C GLN A 128 -5.99 3.35 -14.88
N SER A 129 -5.43 3.95 -13.82
CA SER A 129 -4.23 3.42 -13.19
C SER A 129 -4.48 2.02 -12.66
N THR A 130 -3.57 1.13 -13.02
CA THR A 130 -3.55 -0.27 -12.59
C THR A 130 -3.44 -0.40 -11.07
N TRP A 131 -2.98 0.62 -10.36
CA TRP A 131 -2.97 0.65 -8.90
C TRP A 131 -4.36 0.43 -8.31
N PHE A 132 -5.42 0.99 -8.92
CA PHE A 132 -6.81 0.80 -8.46
C PHE A 132 -7.34 -0.62 -8.67
N THR A 133 -6.67 -1.42 -9.50
CA THR A 133 -7.06 -2.80 -9.82
C THR A 133 -6.27 -3.85 -9.03
N ARG A 134 -5.38 -3.46 -8.11
CA ARG A 134 -4.63 -4.42 -7.27
C ARG A 134 -5.41 -4.73 -6.00
N GLY A 135 -5.42 -5.98 -5.55
CA GLY A 135 -6.16 -6.37 -4.33
C GLY A 135 -5.69 -5.61 -3.09
N TRP A 136 -4.39 -5.69 -2.78
CA TRP A 136 -3.78 -5.07 -1.60
C TRP A 136 -4.02 -3.57 -1.49
N THR A 137 -4.05 -2.84 -2.61
CA THR A 137 -4.24 -1.37 -2.60
C THR A 137 -5.61 -0.94 -2.09
N LEU A 138 -6.59 -1.85 -1.97
CA LEU A 138 -7.88 -1.55 -1.37
C LEU A 138 -7.71 -1.08 0.08
N GLN A 139 -7.01 -1.86 0.90
CA GLN A 139 -6.77 -1.46 2.28
C GLN A 139 -5.77 -0.31 2.39
N GLU A 140 -4.81 -0.21 1.47
CA GLU A 140 -3.86 0.91 1.42
C GLU A 140 -4.56 2.25 1.12
N LEU A 141 -5.71 2.22 0.44
CA LEU A 141 -6.56 3.39 0.19
C LEU A 141 -7.47 3.73 1.39
N LEU A 142 -8.12 2.70 1.94
CA LEU A 142 -9.17 2.86 2.95
C LEU A 142 -8.62 3.08 4.37
N ALA A 143 -7.52 2.41 4.72
CA ALA A 143 -7.01 2.43 6.08
C ALA A 143 -6.37 3.77 6.49
N PRO A 144 -5.52 4.42 5.67
CA PRO A 144 -4.88 5.67 6.07
C PRO A 144 -5.86 6.84 6.15
N ARG A 145 -5.59 7.74 7.10
CA ARG A 145 -6.30 9.02 7.23
C ARG A 145 -5.88 10.05 6.18
N SER A 146 -4.62 10.03 5.77
CA SER A 146 -4.05 10.92 4.75
C SER A 146 -3.44 10.09 3.64
N VAL A 147 -3.96 10.22 2.42
CA VAL A 147 -3.41 9.59 1.21
C VAL A 147 -3.15 10.68 0.19
N GLU A 148 -1.93 10.73 -0.32
CA GLU A 148 -1.49 11.68 -1.36
C GLU A 148 -0.98 10.92 -2.57
N PHE A 149 -1.44 11.32 -3.75
CA PHE A 149 -1.15 10.64 -5.01
C PHE A 149 -0.08 11.39 -5.79
N PHE A 150 0.90 10.63 -6.28
CA PHE A 150 2.03 11.14 -7.04
C PHE A 150 2.16 10.39 -8.35
N SER A 151 2.53 11.13 -9.39
CA SER A 151 2.80 10.59 -10.73
C SER A 151 4.16 9.87 -10.78
N HIS A 152 4.42 9.20 -11.90
CA HIS A 152 5.72 8.68 -12.28
C HIS A 152 6.83 9.75 -12.26
N ASP A 153 6.46 11.01 -12.46
CA ASP A 153 7.39 12.15 -12.54
C ASP A 153 7.62 12.81 -11.17
N ASN A 154 7.18 12.17 -10.08
CA ASN A 154 7.19 12.69 -8.70
C ASN A 154 6.31 13.94 -8.47
N GLU A 155 5.39 14.23 -9.39
CA GLU A 155 4.46 15.36 -9.28
C GLU A 155 3.24 14.99 -8.44
N ARG A 156 2.86 15.88 -7.51
CA ARG A 156 1.67 15.67 -6.67
C ARG A 156 0.40 15.91 -7.48
N LEU A 157 -0.40 14.87 -7.64
CA LEU A 157 -1.68 14.90 -8.36
C LEU A 157 -2.83 15.44 -7.50
N GLY A 158 -2.77 15.15 -6.20
CA GLY A 158 -3.81 15.49 -5.24
C GLY A 158 -3.79 14.56 -4.03
N ASP A 159 -4.83 14.67 -3.21
CA ASP A 159 -5.09 13.78 -2.08
C ASP A 159 -6.46 13.09 -2.21
N LYS A 160 -6.73 12.15 -1.29
CA LYS A 160 -7.97 11.38 -1.24
C LYS A 160 -9.24 12.22 -1.26
N VAL A 161 -9.21 13.44 -0.71
CA VAL A 161 -10.38 14.35 -0.68
C VAL A 161 -10.50 15.07 -2.02
N SER A 162 -9.41 15.68 -2.51
CA SER A 162 -9.43 16.42 -3.78
C SER A 162 -9.74 15.55 -5.01
N LEU A 163 -9.49 14.23 -4.92
CA LEU A 163 -9.67 13.25 -5.99
C LEU A 163 -10.79 12.25 -5.69
N GLU A 164 -11.66 12.51 -4.71
CA GLU A 164 -12.67 11.54 -4.24
C GLU A 164 -13.60 11.07 -5.37
N GLN A 165 -13.96 11.97 -6.29
CA GLN A 165 -14.79 11.65 -7.44
C GLN A 165 -14.07 10.72 -8.42
N GLN A 166 -12.82 11.02 -8.76
CA GLN A 166 -11.99 10.20 -9.64
C GLN A 166 -11.73 8.81 -9.04
N ILE A 167 -11.51 8.75 -7.73
CA ILE A 167 -11.32 7.49 -7.01
C ILE A 167 -12.62 6.68 -6.98
N HIS A 168 -13.75 7.32 -6.72
CA HIS A 168 -15.07 6.68 -6.77
C HIS A 168 -15.35 6.08 -8.16
N GLU A 169 -15.12 6.85 -9.22
CA GLU A 169 -15.28 6.41 -10.60
C GLU A 169 -14.36 5.22 -10.95
N ALA A 170 -13.13 5.21 -10.45
CA ALA A 170 -12.16 4.15 -10.72
C ALA A 170 -12.41 2.85 -9.93
N THR A 171 -13.01 2.94 -8.74
CA THR A 171 -13.04 1.82 -7.78
C THR A 171 -14.43 1.35 -7.38
N GLY A 172 -15.47 2.18 -7.57
CA GLY A 172 -16.81 1.96 -7.02
C GLY A 172 -16.92 2.19 -5.51
N ILE A 173 -15.82 2.57 -4.82
CA ILE A 173 -15.84 2.87 -3.38
C ILE A 173 -16.65 4.14 -3.15
N THR A 174 -17.61 4.13 -2.23
CA THR A 174 -18.44 5.30 -1.96
C THR A 174 -17.63 6.46 -1.41
N VAL A 175 -18.00 7.69 -1.80
CA VAL A 175 -17.34 8.92 -1.33
C VAL A 175 -17.31 8.99 0.20
N ARG A 176 -18.37 8.53 0.88
CA ARG A 176 -18.42 8.45 2.35
C ARG A 176 -17.31 7.56 2.94
N ALA A 177 -17.01 6.42 2.30
CA ALA A 177 -15.91 5.56 2.73
C ALA A 177 -14.55 6.24 2.52
N LEU A 178 -14.37 6.94 1.39
CA LEU A 178 -13.14 7.71 1.10
C LEU A 178 -12.92 8.85 2.10
N GLN A 179 -14.00 9.48 2.56
CA GLN A 179 -14.00 10.52 3.60
C GLN A 179 -13.77 9.97 5.02
N GLY A 180 -13.61 8.66 5.19
CA GLY A 180 -13.23 8.03 6.45
C GLY A 180 -14.40 7.61 7.34
N MET A 181 -15.61 7.47 6.78
CA MET A 181 -16.71 6.81 7.50
C MET A 181 -16.27 5.41 7.97
N PRO A 182 -16.55 5.03 9.23
CA PRO A 182 -16.16 3.72 9.74
C PRO A 182 -16.68 2.58 8.86
N LEU A 183 -15.80 1.64 8.49
CA LEU A 183 -16.14 0.55 7.56
C LEU A 183 -17.31 -0.32 8.02
N VAL A 184 -17.54 -0.40 9.34
CA VAL A 184 -18.64 -1.16 9.95
C VAL A 184 -20.03 -0.62 9.58
N GLN A 185 -20.11 0.62 9.07
CA GLN A 185 -21.37 1.25 8.65
C GLN A 185 -21.80 0.84 7.24
N PHE A 186 -20.92 0.17 6.49
CA PHE A 186 -21.22 -0.37 5.17
C PHE A 186 -21.58 -1.85 5.29
N SER A 187 -22.47 -2.33 4.44
CA SER A 187 -22.85 -3.75 4.45
C SER A 187 -21.65 -4.63 4.10
N LEU A 188 -21.74 -5.92 4.44
CA LEU A 188 -20.77 -6.90 3.99
C LEU A 188 -20.66 -6.89 2.45
N ASP A 189 -21.80 -6.95 1.76
CA ASP A 189 -21.85 -6.96 0.30
C ASP A 189 -21.17 -5.74 -0.32
N GLU A 190 -21.37 -4.54 0.24
CA GLU A 190 -20.73 -3.32 -0.26
C GLU A 190 -19.21 -3.37 -0.10
N ARG A 191 -18.72 -3.87 1.06
CA ARG A 191 -17.28 -4.03 1.29
C ARG A 191 -16.65 -5.08 0.37
N LEU A 192 -17.36 -6.18 0.09
CA LEU A 192 -16.92 -7.22 -0.84
C LEU A 192 -16.96 -6.73 -2.30
N GLN A 193 -17.93 -5.89 -2.66
CA GLN A 193 -18.03 -5.31 -4.01
C GLN A 193 -16.80 -4.50 -4.40
N TRP A 194 -16.13 -3.85 -3.45
CA TRP A 194 -14.90 -3.09 -3.70
C TRP A 194 -13.70 -3.96 -4.17
N MET A 195 -13.81 -5.28 -4.05
CA MET A 195 -12.82 -6.25 -4.54
C MET A 195 -13.09 -6.80 -5.93
N VAL A 196 -14.32 -6.68 -6.46
CA VAL A 196 -14.75 -7.39 -7.68
C VAL A 196 -13.86 -7.12 -8.90
N ASN A 197 -13.41 -5.88 -9.07
CA ASN A 197 -12.58 -5.48 -10.22
C ASN A 197 -11.07 -5.54 -9.92
N ARG A 198 -10.68 -6.10 -8.77
CA ARG A 198 -9.29 -6.17 -8.33
C ARG A 198 -8.69 -7.55 -8.60
N LYS A 199 -7.38 -7.58 -8.81
CA LYS A 199 -6.57 -8.75 -9.13
C LYS A 199 -5.43 -8.89 -8.13
N THR A 200 -5.09 -10.14 -7.83
CA THR A 200 -3.94 -10.51 -7.01
C THR A 200 -2.98 -11.38 -7.81
N THR A 201 -1.70 -11.33 -7.46
CA THR A 201 -0.68 -12.21 -8.09
C THR A 201 -0.73 -13.59 -7.48
N ILE A 202 -0.82 -13.66 -6.15
CA ILE A 202 -1.05 -14.88 -5.40
C ILE A 202 -2.56 -15.04 -5.23
N GLU A 203 -3.08 -16.24 -5.46
CA GLU A 203 -4.52 -16.46 -5.55
C GLU A 203 -5.21 -16.29 -4.18
N GLU A 204 -4.57 -16.72 -3.09
CA GLU A 204 -5.08 -16.59 -1.72
C GLU A 204 -5.16 -15.13 -1.24
N ASP A 205 -4.34 -14.25 -1.81
CA ASP A 205 -4.37 -12.82 -1.48
C ASP A 205 -5.73 -12.18 -1.81
N PHE A 206 -6.54 -12.80 -2.68
CA PHE A 206 -7.91 -12.34 -2.94
C PHE A 206 -8.74 -12.31 -1.65
N ALA A 207 -8.54 -13.30 -0.77
CA ALA A 207 -9.13 -13.31 0.57
C ALA A 207 -8.31 -12.47 1.55
N TYR A 208 -6.97 -12.59 1.55
CA TYR A 208 -6.16 -11.97 2.60
C TYR A 208 -6.12 -10.44 2.55
N CYS A 209 -6.28 -9.83 1.38
CA CYS A 209 -6.37 -8.37 1.28
C CYS A 209 -7.66 -7.78 1.89
N LEU A 210 -8.68 -8.61 2.14
CA LEU A 210 -9.94 -8.22 2.79
C LEU A 210 -9.88 -8.24 4.33
N LEU A 211 -8.88 -8.89 4.94
CA LEU A 211 -8.81 -9.08 6.40
C LEU A 211 -8.97 -7.77 7.17
N GLY A 212 -8.24 -6.73 6.76
CA GLY A 212 -8.35 -5.41 7.38
C GLY A 212 -9.66 -4.67 7.12
N VAL A 213 -10.24 -4.85 5.93
CA VAL A 213 -11.52 -4.23 5.53
C VAL A 213 -12.69 -4.87 6.28
N LEU A 214 -12.60 -6.17 6.55
CA LEU A 214 -13.58 -6.95 7.29
C LEU A 214 -13.32 -6.99 8.80
N ASN A 215 -12.14 -6.55 9.24
CA ASN A 215 -11.66 -6.61 10.62
C ASN A 215 -11.59 -8.04 11.17
N ILE A 216 -11.03 -8.94 10.36
CA ILE A 216 -10.85 -10.38 10.63
C ILE A 216 -9.36 -10.70 10.71
N HIS A 217 -9.01 -11.72 11.50
CA HIS A 217 -7.66 -12.25 11.59
C HIS A 217 -7.73 -13.77 11.42
N ILE A 218 -7.09 -14.30 10.37
CA ILE A 218 -6.96 -15.74 10.14
C ILE A 218 -5.49 -16.11 9.90
N PRO A 219 -5.07 -17.34 10.20
CA PRO A 219 -3.77 -17.85 9.77
C PRO A 219 -3.62 -17.75 8.25
N LEU A 220 -2.45 -17.38 7.75
CA LEU A 220 -2.17 -17.37 6.30
C LEU A 220 -1.56 -18.71 5.89
N LEU A 221 -2.16 -19.34 4.90
CA LEU A 221 -1.80 -20.67 4.40
C LEU A 221 -1.62 -20.59 2.88
N TYR A 222 -0.49 -20.02 2.45
CA TYR A 222 -0.14 -20.01 1.02
C TYR A 222 0.04 -21.44 0.49
N GLY A 223 -0.60 -21.74 -0.64
CA GLY A 223 -0.75 -23.07 -1.22
C GLY A 223 -2.10 -23.74 -0.90
N GLU A 224 -2.98 -23.11 -0.11
CA GLU A 224 -4.35 -23.61 0.12
C GLU A 224 -5.28 -23.36 -1.07
N GLY A 225 -4.93 -22.45 -1.98
CA GLY A 225 -5.75 -22.04 -3.12
C GLY A 225 -6.81 -21.00 -2.75
N ALA A 226 -7.24 -20.20 -3.73
CA ALA A 226 -8.15 -19.07 -3.48
C ALA A 226 -9.50 -19.50 -2.87
N GLU A 227 -10.05 -20.65 -3.30
CA GLU A 227 -11.33 -21.15 -2.83
C GLU A 227 -11.31 -21.45 -1.32
N ASN A 228 -10.28 -22.15 -0.85
CA ASN A 228 -10.14 -22.48 0.58
C ASN A 228 -9.84 -21.24 1.42
N ALA A 229 -8.98 -20.34 0.93
CA ALA A 229 -8.71 -19.07 1.61
C ALA A 229 -9.99 -18.22 1.76
N CYS A 230 -10.83 -18.17 0.71
CA CYS A 230 -12.13 -17.50 0.77
C CYS A 230 -13.10 -18.22 1.71
N PHE A 231 -13.18 -19.56 1.65
CA PHE A 231 -14.03 -20.33 2.55
C PHE A 231 -13.74 -20.01 4.02
N ARG A 232 -12.47 -20.05 4.44
CA ARG A 232 -12.08 -19.70 5.81
C ARG A 232 -12.35 -18.24 6.17
N LEU A 233 -12.20 -17.32 5.21
CA LEU A 233 -12.58 -15.93 5.42
C LEU A 233 -14.08 -15.80 5.72
N PHE A 234 -14.93 -16.53 4.98
CA PHE A 234 -16.38 -16.50 5.17
C PHE A 234 -16.85 -17.21 6.44
N GLU A 235 -16.10 -18.18 6.97
CA GLU A 235 -16.41 -18.80 8.27
C GLU A 235 -16.26 -17.83 9.46
N GLU A 236 -15.50 -16.75 9.30
CA GLU A 236 -15.24 -15.74 10.35
C GLU A 236 -16.19 -14.52 10.29
N ILE A 237 -17.07 -14.45 9.28
CA ILE A 237 -18.01 -13.33 9.05
C ILE A 237 -19.39 -13.62 9.66
#